data_AF-L7IYI9-F1
#
_entry.id   AF-L7IYI9-F1
#
_cell.length_a   1.000
_cell.length_b   1.000
_cell.length_c   1.000
_cell.angle_alpha   90.00
_cell.angle_beta   90.00
_cell.angle_gamma   90.00
#
_symmetry.space_group_name_H-M   'P 1'
#
loop_
_entity.id
_entity.type
_entity.pdbx_description
1 polymer ?
#
loop_
_entity_poly.entity_id
_entity_poly.type
_entity_poly.pdbx_seq_one_letter_code
_entity_poly.pdbx_strand_id
1 'polypeptide(L)'
;MESVTSAGGLPPDLFDATTLQSLASVLVIVSIAYGTSLKALSPTTPGSLRFLFIWHMFDALIHFALEGSFLYHCFFSWLPVSDLTVKQLAKFHPTPEHFLGTSGRIYGAQAGDGFWANLWMVYAKADKRWAGADLTVISLELLTVFVVGPMAVWVCYDIAKKNPRYNITMIMLATAEIYGGFMTFCPEWLTANVNLDTSNFIYLWFYLVFFNMLWVFIPIYSIYVGSKDIFDAFSVRAAAGQIKKKQK
;
A
#
# COMPACT_ATOMS: atom_id res chain seq x y z
N MET A 1 34.62 -2.00 28.01
CA MET A 1 33.26 -1.39 28.03
C MET A 1 33.33 -0.21 27.07
N GLU A 2 33.28 -0.48 25.78
CA GLU A 2 33.38 0.56 24.74
C GLU A 2 31.97 1.05 24.42
N SER A 3 31.73 2.31 24.74
CA SER A 3 30.51 3.02 24.39
C SER A 3 30.53 3.31 22.88
N VAL A 4 29.76 2.55 22.12
CA VAL A 4 29.41 2.93 20.74
C VAL A 4 28.37 4.04 20.83
N THR A 5 28.82 5.28 20.74
CA THR A 5 27.96 6.40 20.38
C THR A 5 27.57 6.22 18.92
N SER A 6 26.37 5.70 18.66
CA SER A 6 25.78 5.75 17.32
C SER A 6 25.42 7.20 17.02
N ALA A 7 26.30 7.87 16.28
CA ALA A 7 25.99 9.17 15.70
C ALA A 7 24.75 9.01 14.81
N GLY A 8 23.66 9.70 15.16
CA GLY A 8 22.42 9.79 14.40
C GLY A 8 22.58 10.60 13.11
N GLY A 9 23.50 10.20 12.24
CA GLY A 9 23.62 10.74 10.89
C GLY A 9 22.55 10.13 9.98
N LEU A 10 22.02 10.92 9.06
CA LEU A 10 21.21 10.41 7.96
C LEU A 10 22.03 9.36 7.19
N PRO A 11 21.47 8.19 6.86
CA PRO A 11 22.23 7.17 6.18
C PRO A 11 22.62 7.69 4.78
N PRO A 12 23.87 7.46 4.34
CA PRO A 12 24.44 8.10 3.15
C PRO A 12 23.72 7.75 1.84
N ASP A 13 22.93 6.69 1.86
CA ASP A 13 22.11 6.21 0.76
C ASP A 13 20.73 6.89 0.66
N LEU A 14 20.31 7.66 1.67
CA LEU A 14 19.05 8.42 1.63
C LEU A 14 18.99 9.43 0.48
N PHE A 15 20.16 9.95 0.10
CA PHE A 15 20.32 10.89 -1.00
C PHE A 15 20.84 10.23 -2.27
N ASP A 16 20.84 8.90 -2.33
CA ASP A 16 21.15 8.21 -3.58
C ASP A 16 20.09 8.54 -4.65
N ALA A 17 20.51 8.51 -5.91
CA ALA A 17 19.65 8.93 -7.03
C ALA A 17 18.36 8.11 -7.09
N THR A 18 18.42 6.82 -6.74
CA THR A 18 17.28 5.92 -6.72
C THR A 18 16.27 6.34 -5.66
N THR A 19 16.71 6.65 -4.45
CA THR A 19 15.85 7.06 -3.33
C THR A 19 15.15 8.38 -3.65
N LEU A 20 15.87 9.35 -4.23
CA LEU A 20 15.27 10.61 -4.68
C LEU A 20 14.24 10.39 -5.79
N GLN A 21 14.52 9.50 -6.74
CA GLN A 21 13.56 9.16 -7.80
C GLN A 21 12.34 8.43 -7.24
N SER A 22 12.51 7.52 -6.27
CA SER A 22 11.40 6.85 -5.59
C SER A 22 10.50 7.85 -4.86
N LEU A 23 11.08 8.79 -4.11
CA LEU A 23 10.31 9.86 -3.45
C LEU A 23 9.61 10.78 -4.46
N ALA A 24 10.28 11.12 -5.56
CA ALA A 24 9.69 11.91 -6.63
C ALA A 24 8.50 11.18 -7.29
N SER A 25 8.58 9.84 -7.42
CA SER A 25 7.48 9.05 -7.99
C SER A 25 6.21 9.14 -7.14
N VAL A 26 6.32 9.15 -5.81
CA VAL A 26 5.18 9.35 -4.90
C VAL A 26 4.56 10.73 -5.11
N LEU A 27 5.37 11.78 -5.26
CA LEU A 27 4.87 13.13 -5.55
C LEU A 27 4.13 13.21 -6.88
N VAL A 28 4.62 12.48 -7.91
CA VAL A 28 3.93 12.39 -9.20
C VAL A 28 2.57 11.70 -9.03
N ILE A 29 2.50 10.60 -8.29
CA ILE A 29 1.24 9.88 -8.02
C ILE A 29 0.24 10.79 -7.30
N VAL A 30 0.67 11.47 -6.24
CA VAL A 30 -0.18 12.44 -5.51
C VAL A 30 -0.66 13.57 -6.42
N SER A 31 0.23 14.09 -7.29
CA SER A 31 -0.11 15.16 -8.24
C SER A 31 -1.15 14.71 -9.27
N ILE A 32 -1.03 13.48 -9.79
CA ILE A 32 -2.01 12.89 -10.70
C ILE A 32 -3.35 12.71 -9.99
N ALA A 33 -3.35 12.19 -8.75
CA ALA A 33 -4.57 12.01 -7.98
C ALA A 33 -5.30 13.33 -7.72
N TYR A 34 -4.54 14.35 -7.28
CA TYR A 34 -5.06 15.69 -7.07
C TYR A 34 -5.59 16.32 -8.36
N GLY A 35 -4.82 16.29 -9.45
CA GLY A 35 -5.22 16.82 -10.76
C GLY A 35 -6.48 16.13 -11.30
N THR A 36 -6.59 14.82 -11.10
CA THR A 36 -7.80 14.06 -11.47
C THR A 36 -9.01 14.53 -10.67
N SER A 37 -8.85 14.85 -9.39
CA SER A 37 -9.94 15.40 -8.56
C SER A 37 -10.42 16.76 -9.04
N LEU A 38 -9.53 17.61 -9.56
CA LEU A 38 -9.89 18.92 -10.10
C LEU A 38 -10.71 18.79 -11.39
N LYS A 39 -10.40 17.78 -12.21
CA LYS A 39 -11.10 17.51 -13.47
C LYS A 39 -12.42 16.76 -13.27
N ALA A 40 -12.45 15.79 -12.37
CA ALA A 40 -13.58 14.85 -12.23
C ALA A 40 -14.68 15.34 -11.28
N LEU A 41 -14.37 16.22 -10.32
CA LEU A 41 -15.30 16.63 -9.27
C LEU A 41 -15.82 18.06 -9.46
N SER A 42 -17.11 18.26 -9.19
CA SER A 42 -17.71 19.60 -9.09
C SER A 42 -16.98 20.46 -8.04
N PRO A 43 -16.81 21.77 -8.26
CA PRO A 43 -16.33 22.69 -7.23
C PRO A 43 -17.15 22.64 -5.93
N THR A 44 -18.42 22.25 -6.02
CA THR A 44 -19.34 22.12 -4.87
C THR A 44 -19.26 20.77 -4.16
N THR A 45 -18.39 19.84 -4.58
CA THR A 45 -18.23 18.55 -3.90
C THR A 45 -17.75 18.76 -2.46
N PRO A 46 -18.39 18.14 -1.44
CA PRO A 46 -17.97 18.27 -0.05
C PRO A 46 -16.48 17.97 0.14
N GLY A 47 -15.82 18.73 1.02
CA GLY A 47 -14.37 18.60 1.25
C GLY A 47 -13.95 17.19 1.67
N SER A 48 -14.75 16.50 2.49
CA SER A 48 -14.51 15.10 2.89
C SER A 48 -14.50 14.15 1.69
N LEU A 49 -15.46 14.28 0.78
CA LEU A 49 -15.54 13.44 -0.42
C LEU A 49 -14.46 13.80 -1.44
N ARG A 50 -14.05 15.07 -1.54
CA ARG A 50 -12.91 15.46 -2.38
C ARG A 50 -11.61 14.87 -1.83
N PHE A 51 -11.38 14.96 -0.53
CA PHE A 51 -10.24 14.32 0.12
C PHE A 51 -10.23 12.81 -0.12
N LEU A 52 -11.35 12.13 0.15
CA LEU A 52 -11.46 10.69 -0.05
C LEU A 52 -11.32 10.30 -1.53
N PHE A 53 -11.82 11.10 -2.49
CA PHE A 53 -11.55 10.86 -3.90
C PHE A 53 -10.05 10.90 -4.21
N ILE A 54 -9.34 11.91 -3.70
CA ILE A 54 -7.89 12.04 -3.91
C ILE A 54 -7.17 10.85 -3.29
N TRP A 55 -7.54 10.46 -2.07
CA TRP A 55 -6.99 9.28 -1.41
C TRP A 55 -7.19 8.03 -2.26
N HIS A 56 -8.42 7.66 -2.61
CA HIS A 56 -8.67 6.42 -3.36
C HIS A 56 -8.08 6.45 -4.78
N MET A 57 -7.91 7.62 -5.39
CA MET A 57 -7.18 7.73 -6.66
C MET A 57 -5.68 7.53 -6.47
N PHE A 58 -5.11 8.08 -5.41
CA PHE A 58 -3.72 7.81 -5.01
C PHE A 58 -3.52 6.32 -4.71
N ASP A 59 -4.42 5.72 -3.92
CA ASP A 59 -4.47 4.30 -3.56
C ASP A 59 -4.48 3.40 -4.80
N ALA A 60 -5.42 3.64 -5.73
CA ALA A 60 -5.50 2.92 -6.99
C ALA A 60 -4.18 2.97 -7.78
N LEU A 61 -3.52 4.13 -7.82
CA LEU A 61 -2.26 4.28 -8.53
C LEU A 61 -1.10 3.59 -7.81
N ILE A 62 -1.11 3.56 -6.47
CA ILE A 62 -0.13 2.79 -5.68
C ILE A 62 -0.28 1.30 -5.99
N HIS A 63 -1.50 0.76 -5.92
CA HIS A 63 -1.75 -0.65 -6.22
C HIS A 63 -1.35 -0.99 -7.65
N PHE A 64 -1.78 -0.21 -8.65
CA PHE A 64 -1.47 -0.56 -10.04
C PHE A 64 -0.02 -0.35 -10.43
N ALA A 65 0.62 0.75 -9.99
CA ALA A 65 1.97 1.08 -10.42
C ALA A 65 3.02 0.46 -9.51
N LEU A 66 2.96 0.73 -8.20
CA LEU A 66 3.94 0.21 -7.27
C LEU A 66 3.71 -1.29 -7.09
N GLU A 67 2.63 -1.70 -6.46
CA GLU A 67 2.42 -3.11 -6.07
C GLU A 67 2.32 -4.03 -7.31
N GLY A 68 1.72 -3.54 -8.40
CA GLY A 68 1.74 -4.22 -9.69
C GLY A 68 3.15 -4.48 -10.22
N SER A 69 4.08 -3.52 -10.04
CA SER A 69 5.49 -3.72 -10.41
C SER A 69 6.22 -4.68 -9.46
N PHE A 70 5.87 -4.70 -8.17
CA PHE A 70 6.39 -5.69 -7.22
C PHE A 70 6.00 -7.10 -7.66
N LEU A 71 4.70 -7.33 -7.89
CA LEU A 71 4.20 -8.62 -8.38
C LEU A 71 4.86 -9.02 -9.69
N TYR A 72 5.03 -8.08 -10.63
CA TYR A 72 5.75 -8.35 -11.87
C TYR A 72 7.15 -8.92 -11.59
N HIS A 73 7.93 -8.28 -10.73
CA HIS A 73 9.26 -8.80 -10.39
C HIS A 73 9.22 -10.12 -9.63
N CYS A 74 8.25 -10.35 -8.75
CA CYS A 74 8.07 -11.63 -8.06
C CYS A 74 7.78 -12.78 -9.03
N PHE A 75 7.05 -12.55 -10.12
CA PHE A 75 6.68 -13.61 -11.06
C PHE A 75 7.64 -13.75 -12.26
N PHE A 76 8.29 -12.66 -12.68
CA PHE A 76 9.02 -12.62 -13.95
C PHE A 76 10.51 -12.31 -13.84
N SER A 77 10.99 -11.77 -12.71
CA SER A 77 12.43 -11.53 -12.51
C SER A 77 13.03 -12.63 -11.65
N TRP A 78 13.94 -13.40 -12.24
CA TRP A 78 14.61 -14.49 -11.55
C TRP A 78 16.02 -14.76 -12.07
N LEU A 79 16.87 -15.31 -11.20
CA LEU A 79 18.22 -15.77 -11.51
C LEU A 79 18.40 -17.22 -11.06
N PRO A 80 19.11 -18.08 -11.84
CA PRO A 80 19.47 -19.42 -11.39
C PRO A 80 20.40 -19.37 -10.17
N VAL A 81 20.13 -20.19 -9.16
CA VAL A 81 21.04 -20.35 -8.01
C VAL A 81 22.39 -20.93 -8.45
N SER A 82 22.41 -21.73 -9.52
CA SER A 82 23.65 -22.29 -10.11
C SER A 82 24.65 -21.22 -10.55
N ASP A 83 24.18 -20.01 -10.83
CA ASP A 83 25.00 -18.91 -11.36
C ASP A 83 25.64 -18.09 -10.23
N LEU A 84 25.31 -18.41 -8.97
CA LEU A 84 25.72 -17.66 -7.79
C LEU A 84 26.69 -18.47 -6.93
N THR A 85 27.76 -17.81 -6.47
CA THR A 85 28.57 -18.36 -5.38
C THR A 85 27.79 -18.33 -4.06
N VAL A 86 28.19 -19.17 -3.10
CA VAL A 86 27.60 -19.18 -1.73
C VAL A 86 27.62 -17.80 -1.08
N LYS A 87 28.69 -17.01 -1.31
CA LYS A 87 28.81 -15.64 -0.78
C LYS A 87 27.85 -14.67 -1.44
N GLN A 88 27.54 -14.84 -2.72
CA GLN A 88 26.54 -14.02 -3.41
C GLN A 88 25.14 -14.40 -2.95
N LEU A 89 24.86 -15.72 -2.87
CA LEU A 89 23.57 -16.25 -2.45
C LEU A 89 23.15 -15.72 -1.07
N ALA A 90 24.09 -15.60 -0.13
CA ALA A 90 23.85 -15.09 1.22
C ALA A 90 23.35 -13.63 1.29
N LYS A 91 23.42 -12.87 0.19
CA LYS A 91 22.92 -11.48 0.11
C LYS A 91 21.48 -11.36 -0.35
N PHE A 92 20.91 -12.43 -0.92
CA PHE A 92 19.55 -12.43 -1.43
C PHE A 92 18.56 -12.81 -0.33
N HIS A 93 17.36 -12.22 -0.37
CA HIS A 93 16.22 -12.74 0.37
C HIS A 93 15.86 -14.12 -0.20
N PRO A 94 15.71 -15.15 0.65
CA PRO A 94 15.46 -16.51 0.18
C PRO A 94 14.13 -16.60 -0.58
N THR A 95 14.12 -17.41 -1.64
CA THR A 95 12.87 -17.79 -2.31
C THR A 95 12.29 -19.03 -1.63
N PRO A 96 10.99 -19.06 -1.30
CA PRO A 96 10.30 -20.23 -0.78
C PRO A 96 10.50 -21.45 -1.67
N GLU A 97 10.66 -22.61 -1.05
CA GLU A 97 10.75 -23.87 -1.79
C GLU A 97 9.48 -24.10 -2.61
N HIS A 98 9.64 -24.59 -3.84
CA HIS A 98 8.55 -24.83 -4.78
C HIS A 98 7.73 -23.61 -5.18
N PHE A 99 8.24 -22.39 -4.97
CA PHE A 99 7.61 -21.20 -5.52
C PHE A 99 7.43 -21.33 -7.05
N LEU A 100 6.19 -21.18 -7.51
CA LEU A 100 5.75 -21.43 -8.89
C LEU A 100 6.07 -22.83 -9.44
N GLY A 101 6.17 -23.84 -8.56
CA GLY A 101 6.51 -25.21 -8.93
C GLY A 101 7.96 -25.38 -9.38
N THR A 102 8.84 -24.42 -9.07
CA THR A 102 10.26 -24.45 -9.44
C THR A 102 11.17 -24.48 -8.21
N SER A 103 12.37 -25.02 -8.38
CA SER A 103 13.43 -25.01 -7.38
C SER A 103 14.72 -24.44 -7.97
N GLY A 104 15.61 -23.92 -7.13
CA GLY A 104 16.92 -23.41 -7.57
C GLY A 104 16.89 -22.07 -8.29
N ARG A 105 15.90 -21.22 -7.99
CA ARG A 105 15.80 -19.85 -8.51
C ARG A 105 15.64 -18.85 -7.37
N ILE A 106 16.25 -17.68 -7.56
CA ILE A 106 15.99 -16.49 -6.74
C ILE A 106 15.05 -15.59 -7.53
N TYR A 107 13.90 -15.24 -6.94
CA TYR A 107 12.88 -14.36 -7.54
C TYR A 107 12.86 -12.97 -6.89
N GLY A 108 12.15 -12.04 -7.54
CA GLY A 108 11.81 -10.73 -7.00
C GLY A 108 12.65 -9.59 -7.58
N ALA A 109 12.46 -8.40 -7.03
CA ALA A 109 13.16 -7.19 -7.45
C ALA A 109 14.69 -7.33 -7.36
N GLN A 110 15.19 -8.12 -6.41
CA GLN A 110 16.61 -8.45 -6.27
C GLN A 110 17.22 -9.19 -7.47
N ALA A 111 16.40 -9.86 -8.26
CA ALA A 111 16.79 -10.56 -9.48
C ALA A 111 16.43 -9.77 -10.76
N GLY A 112 15.84 -8.58 -10.60
CA GLY A 112 15.44 -7.71 -11.69
C GLY A 112 16.39 -6.54 -11.88
N ASP A 113 16.19 -5.83 -12.98
CA ASP A 113 16.88 -4.59 -13.32
C ASP A 113 15.86 -3.47 -13.63
N GLY A 114 16.38 -2.25 -13.79
CA GLY A 114 15.58 -1.08 -14.13
C GLY A 114 14.95 -0.36 -12.93
N PHE A 115 14.14 0.64 -13.25
CA PHE A 115 13.60 1.60 -12.27
C PHE A 115 12.77 0.92 -11.17
N TRP A 116 11.81 0.06 -11.55
CA TRP A 116 10.90 -0.57 -10.60
C TRP A 116 11.61 -1.57 -9.67
N ALA A 117 12.52 -2.38 -10.19
CA ALA A 117 13.36 -3.27 -9.37
C ALA A 117 14.17 -2.46 -8.35
N ASN A 118 14.83 -1.39 -8.81
CA ASN A 118 15.63 -0.53 -7.94
C ASN A 118 14.79 0.16 -6.87
N LEU A 119 13.58 0.62 -7.21
CA LEU A 119 12.63 1.21 -6.26
C LEU A 119 12.28 0.22 -5.14
N TRP A 120 11.97 -1.03 -5.49
CA TRP A 120 11.66 -2.07 -4.51
C TRP A 120 12.88 -2.46 -3.68
N MET A 121 14.08 -2.45 -4.26
CA MET A 121 15.31 -2.66 -3.50
C MET A 121 15.60 -1.52 -2.51
N VAL A 122 15.14 -0.29 -2.78
CA VAL A 122 15.19 0.81 -1.79
C VAL A 122 14.24 0.53 -0.63
N TYR A 123 12.99 0.11 -0.91
CA TYR A 123 12.05 -0.25 0.14
C TYR A 123 12.51 -1.47 0.95
N ALA A 124 13.18 -2.42 0.28
CA ALA A 124 13.71 -3.63 0.90
C ALA A 124 14.82 -3.39 1.94
N LYS A 125 15.40 -2.18 1.98
CA LYS A 125 16.30 -1.77 3.07
C LYS A 125 15.57 -1.72 4.41
N ALA A 126 14.28 -1.33 4.40
CA ALA A 126 13.44 -1.28 5.60
C ALA A 126 12.73 -2.61 5.87
N ASP A 127 12.30 -3.33 4.82
CA ASP A 127 11.66 -4.65 4.93
C ASP A 127 12.16 -5.61 3.84
N LYS A 128 13.03 -6.54 4.23
CA LYS A 128 13.74 -7.44 3.30
C LYS A 128 12.82 -8.30 2.43
N ARG A 129 11.57 -8.54 2.85
CA ARG A 129 10.61 -9.36 2.10
C ARG A 129 10.29 -8.77 0.73
N TRP A 130 10.35 -7.44 0.60
CA TRP A 130 10.08 -6.72 -0.64
C TRP A 130 11.21 -6.83 -1.69
N ALA A 131 12.37 -7.36 -1.30
CA ALA A 131 13.42 -7.70 -2.28
C ALA A 131 13.05 -8.94 -3.10
N GLY A 132 12.34 -9.89 -2.49
CA GLY A 132 12.19 -11.26 -3.00
C GLY A 132 10.75 -11.72 -3.11
N ALA A 133 10.56 -13.03 -3.19
CA ALA A 133 9.25 -13.64 -3.22
C ALA A 133 8.82 -14.09 -1.81
N ASP A 134 8.14 -13.23 -1.05
CA ASP A 134 7.50 -13.63 0.21
C ASP A 134 6.05 -14.05 -0.05
N LEU A 135 5.67 -15.26 0.37
CA LEU A 135 4.33 -15.81 0.07
C LEU A 135 3.20 -15.01 0.71
N THR A 136 3.43 -14.44 1.91
CA THR A 136 2.40 -13.65 2.59
C THR A 136 2.21 -12.33 1.88
N VAL A 137 3.31 -11.62 1.62
CA VAL A 137 3.27 -10.33 0.91
C VAL A 137 2.68 -10.53 -0.48
N ILE A 138 3.16 -11.48 -1.29
CA ILE A 138 2.61 -11.75 -2.63
C ILE A 138 1.10 -12.06 -2.59
N SER A 139 0.65 -12.85 -1.61
CA SER A 139 -0.78 -13.20 -1.49
C SER A 139 -1.64 -11.97 -1.19
N LEU A 140 -1.15 -11.05 -0.37
CA LEU A 140 -1.81 -9.77 -0.10
C LEU A 140 -1.79 -8.89 -1.35
N GLU A 141 -0.63 -8.74 -1.99
CA GLU A 141 -0.47 -7.85 -3.14
C GLU A 141 -1.30 -8.31 -4.35
N LEU A 142 -1.53 -9.62 -4.52
CA LEU A 142 -2.48 -10.11 -5.52
C LEU A 142 -3.90 -9.56 -5.28
N LEU A 143 -4.35 -9.51 -4.02
CA LEU A 143 -5.66 -8.94 -3.70
C LEU A 143 -5.66 -7.43 -3.84
N THR A 144 -4.61 -6.73 -3.40
CA THR A 144 -4.55 -5.27 -3.51
C THR A 144 -4.57 -4.84 -4.98
N VAL A 145 -3.76 -5.46 -5.84
CA VAL A 145 -3.68 -5.13 -7.27
C VAL A 145 -4.96 -5.50 -8.02
N PHE A 146 -5.51 -6.70 -7.83
CA PHE A 146 -6.62 -7.20 -8.65
C PHE A 146 -8.02 -6.94 -8.08
N VAL A 147 -8.14 -6.58 -6.80
CA VAL A 147 -9.42 -6.34 -6.14
C VAL A 147 -9.49 -4.92 -5.57
N VAL A 148 -8.50 -4.54 -4.76
CA VAL A 148 -8.57 -3.28 -4.01
C VAL A 148 -8.33 -2.06 -4.91
N GLY A 149 -7.34 -2.09 -5.80
CA GLY A 149 -7.09 -1.07 -6.82
C GLY A 149 -8.30 -0.78 -7.72
N PRO A 150 -8.94 -1.79 -8.34
CA PRO A 150 -10.16 -1.60 -9.10
C PRO A 150 -11.32 -1.05 -8.26
N MET A 151 -11.44 -1.49 -7.01
CA MET A 151 -12.45 -0.98 -6.08
C MET A 151 -12.19 0.49 -5.70
N ALA A 152 -10.93 0.91 -5.58
CA ALA A 152 -10.54 2.30 -5.34
C ALA A 152 -10.93 3.20 -6.51
N VAL A 153 -10.70 2.75 -7.76
CA VAL A 153 -11.21 3.43 -8.96
C VAL A 153 -12.73 3.51 -8.98
N TRP A 154 -13.41 2.44 -8.56
CA TRP A 154 -14.88 2.43 -8.46
C TRP A 154 -15.36 3.50 -7.46
N VAL A 155 -14.74 3.59 -6.27
CA VAL A 155 -15.06 4.65 -5.31
C VAL A 155 -14.93 6.04 -5.96
N CYS A 156 -13.82 6.30 -6.66
CA CYS A 156 -13.63 7.57 -7.38
C CYS A 156 -14.75 7.82 -8.40
N TYR A 157 -15.11 6.82 -9.20
CA TYR A 157 -16.21 6.92 -10.16
C TYR A 157 -17.53 7.30 -9.49
N ASP A 158 -17.85 6.68 -8.36
CA ASP A 158 -19.10 6.93 -7.65
C ASP A 158 -19.17 8.28 -6.98
N ILE A 159 -18.07 8.74 -6.38
CA ILE A 159 -17.98 10.10 -5.85
C ILE A 159 -18.19 11.11 -6.99
N ALA A 160 -17.55 10.90 -8.15
CA ALA A 160 -17.69 11.78 -9.31
C ALA A 160 -19.13 11.79 -9.88
N LYS A 161 -19.81 10.64 -9.86
CA LYS A 161 -21.20 10.50 -10.31
C LYS A 161 -22.24 10.78 -9.23
N LYS A 162 -21.82 11.15 -8.01
CA LYS A 162 -22.70 11.36 -6.85
C LYS A 162 -23.58 10.13 -6.55
N ASN A 163 -23.05 8.93 -6.79
CA ASN A 163 -23.76 7.69 -6.53
C ASN A 163 -23.51 7.25 -5.07
N PRO A 164 -24.53 7.18 -4.20
CA PRO A 164 -24.36 6.90 -2.77
C PRO A 164 -23.78 5.50 -2.47
N ARG A 165 -23.66 4.62 -3.49
CA ARG A 165 -22.98 3.33 -3.33
C ARG A 165 -21.47 3.48 -3.00
N TYR A 166 -20.88 4.68 -3.16
CA TYR A 166 -19.52 4.95 -2.66
C TYR A 166 -19.40 4.64 -1.17
N ASN A 167 -20.44 4.83 -0.35
CA ASN A 167 -20.40 4.59 1.10
C ASN A 167 -20.05 3.14 1.43
N ILE A 168 -20.74 2.20 0.79
CA ILE A 168 -20.53 0.76 1.02
C ILE A 168 -19.17 0.34 0.49
N THR A 169 -18.82 0.81 -0.71
CA THR A 169 -17.56 0.46 -1.38
C THR A 169 -16.36 0.97 -0.59
N MET A 170 -16.42 2.20 -0.06
CA MET A 170 -15.40 2.77 0.82
C MET A 170 -15.21 1.94 2.10
N ILE A 171 -16.30 1.48 2.74
CA ILE A 171 -16.20 0.67 3.96
C ILE A 171 -15.56 -0.69 3.66
N MET A 172 -15.95 -1.35 2.57
CA MET A 172 -15.37 -2.63 2.15
C MET A 172 -13.88 -2.50 1.84
N LEU A 173 -13.51 -1.49 1.04
CA LEU A 173 -12.13 -1.19 0.71
C LEU A 173 -11.30 -0.90 1.96
N ALA A 174 -11.77 0.02 2.81
CA ALA A 174 -11.06 0.38 4.04
C ALA A 174 -10.87 -0.80 5.01
N THR A 175 -11.83 -1.73 5.05
CA THR A 175 -11.70 -2.95 5.85
C THR A 175 -10.61 -3.86 5.28
N ALA A 176 -10.55 -4.00 3.96
CA ALA A 176 -9.50 -4.77 3.28
C ALA A 176 -8.11 -4.16 3.53
N GLU A 177 -7.97 -2.83 3.45
CA GLU A 177 -6.70 -2.14 3.71
C GLU A 177 -6.19 -2.35 5.14
N ILE A 178 -7.06 -2.17 6.14
CA ILE A 178 -6.69 -2.35 7.55
C ILE A 178 -6.30 -3.81 7.81
N TYR A 179 -7.06 -4.76 7.24
CA TYR A 179 -6.74 -6.18 7.36
C TYR A 179 -5.42 -6.53 6.66
N GLY A 180 -5.20 -6.01 5.44
CA GLY A 180 -3.97 -6.19 4.68
C GLY A 180 -2.76 -5.66 5.43
N GLY A 181 -2.81 -4.42 5.92
CA GLY A 181 -1.76 -3.85 6.75
C GLY A 181 -1.47 -4.69 8.00
N PHE A 182 -2.50 -5.21 8.68
CA PHE A 182 -2.30 -6.13 9.80
C PHE A 182 -1.59 -7.41 9.38
N MET A 183 -1.98 -8.01 8.25
CA MET A 183 -1.36 -9.22 7.71
C MET A 183 0.06 -9.01 7.18
N THR A 184 0.43 -7.78 6.82
CA THR A 184 1.81 -7.44 6.44
C THR A 184 2.74 -7.44 7.66
N PHE A 185 2.29 -6.91 8.81
CA PHE A 185 3.15 -6.72 9.99
C PHE A 185 3.03 -7.80 11.06
N CYS A 186 1.84 -8.37 11.28
CA CYS A 186 1.62 -9.37 12.31
C CYS A 186 2.56 -10.60 12.17
N PRO A 187 2.77 -11.17 10.96
CA PRO A 187 3.74 -12.24 10.79
C PRO A 187 5.16 -11.86 11.21
N GLU A 188 5.60 -10.62 10.95
CA GLU A 188 6.92 -10.15 11.40
C GLU A 188 7.01 -10.04 12.91
N TRP A 189 5.96 -9.57 13.58
CA TRP A 189 5.95 -9.52 15.04
C TRP A 189 6.10 -10.91 15.65
N LEU A 190 5.52 -11.94 15.02
CA LEU A 190 5.63 -13.33 15.44
C LEU A 190 7.01 -13.94 15.16
N THR A 191 7.74 -13.42 14.17
CA THR A 191 9.11 -13.85 13.84
C THR A 191 10.17 -12.92 14.42
N ALA A 192 9.83 -12.10 15.41
CA ALA A 192 10.74 -11.14 16.05
C ALA A 192 11.37 -10.13 15.08
N ASN A 193 10.62 -9.71 14.06
CA ASN A 193 10.96 -8.67 13.09
C ASN A 193 12.24 -8.94 12.30
N VAL A 194 12.55 -10.21 12.01
CA VAL A 194 13.80 -10.60 11.33
C VAL A 194 14.01 -9.93 9.96
N ASN A 195 12.92 -9.56 9.28
CA ASN A 195 12.98 -8.88 7.99
C ASN A 195 12.93 -7.36 8.11
N LEU A 196 12.41 -6.80 9.20
CA LEU A 196 12.28 -5.36 9.40
C LEU A 196 13.55 -4.75 10.00
N ASP A 197 14.14 -3.76 9.33
CA ASP A 197 15.21 -2.97 9.92
C ASP A 197 14.65 -1.80 10.75
N THR A 198 14.62 -2.00 12.07
CA THR A 198 14.19 -0.99 13.04
C THR A 198 15.34 -0.21 13.66
N SER A 199 16.59 -0.50 13.27
CA SER A 199 17.79 0.12 13.85
C SER A 199 18.06 1.52 13.31
N ASN A 200 17.60 1.78 12.08
CA ASN A 200 17.72 3.08 11.43
C ASN A 200 16.46 3.92 11.66
N PHE A 201 16.65 5.17 12.10
CA PHE A 201 15.53 6.08 12.38
C PHE A 201 14.61 6.30 11.16
N ILE A 202 15.18 6.42 9.96
CA ILE A 202 14.40 6.69 8.75
C ILE A 202 13.63 5.46 8.32
N TYR A 203 14.27 4.29 8.37
CA TYR A 203 13.60 3.04 8.01
C TYR A 203 12.43 2.79 8.97
N LEU A 204 12.65 2.94 10.27
CA LEU A 204 11.59 2.78 11.25
C LEU A 204 10.49 3.84 11.11
N TRP A 205 10.82 5.12 11.27
CA TRP A 205 9.79 6.16 11.43
C TRP A 205 9.19 6.64 10.13
N PHE A 206 9.98 6.70 9.05
CA PHE A 206 9.51 7.21 7.78
C PHE A 206 8.98 6.10 6.87
N TYR A 207 9.75 5.03 6.66
CA TYR A 207 9.35 3.94 5.76
C TYR A 207 8.30 3.02 6.40
N LEU A 208 8.53 2.57 7.63
CA LEU A 208 7.65 1.61 8.29
C LEU A 208 6.49 2.28 9.03
N VAL A 209 6.70 3.32 9.84
CA VAL A 209 5.60 3.92 10.60
C VAL A 209 4.79 4.91 9.75
N PHE A 210 5.42 5.98 9.24
CA PHE A 210 4.65 7.07 8.62
C PHE A 210 3.80 6.61 7.43
N PHE A 211 4.37 5.94 6.43
CA PHE A 211 3.61 5.51 5.27
C PHE A 211 2.51 4.51 5.64
N ASN A 212 2.78 3.51 6.46
CA ASN A 212 1.77 2.51 6.81
C ASN A 212 0.64 3.07 7.69
N MET A 213 0.91 4.06 8.54
CA MET A 213 -0.14 4.69 9.33
C MET A 213 -1.13 5.50 8.48
N LEU A 214 -0.77 5.90 7.25
CA LEU A 214 -1.73 6.48 6.29
C LEU A 214 -2.82 5.46 5.94
N TRP A 215 -2.42 4.22 5.66
CA TRP A 215 -3.28 3.06 5.42
C TRP A 215 -3.99 2.52 6.68
N VAL A 216 -3.81 3.18 7.82
CA VAL A 216 -4.63 2.92 9.03
C VAL A 216 -5.62 4.05 9.23
N PHE A 217 -5.14 5.29 9.36
CA PHE A 217 -5.98 6.40 9.76
C PHE A 217 -6.93 6.87 8.66
N ILE A 218 -6.51 6.84 7.39
CA ILE A 218 -7.37 7.29 6.29
C ILE A 218 -8.48 6.26 6.00
N PRO A 219 -8.22 4.95 5.99
CA PRO A 219 -9.28 3.93 5.97
C PRO A 219 -10.27 4.06 7.13
N ILE A 220 -9.81 4.30 8.37
CA ILE A 220 -10.71 4.57 9.51
C ILE A 220 -11.59 5.80 9.24
N TYR A 221 -11.02 6.87 8.70
CA TYR A 221 -11.79 8.06 8.32
C TYR A 221 -12.79 7.77 7.20
N SER A 222 -12.43 6.95 6.22
CA SER A 222 -13.31 6.49 5.13
C SER A 222 -14.51 5.73 5.68
N ILE A 223 -14.29 4.81 6.64
CA ILE A 223 -15.35 4.09 7.36
C ILE A 223 -16.26 5.06 8.11
N TYR A 224 -15.68 6.03 8.82
CA TYR A 224 -16.45 7.04 9.55
C TYR A 224 -17.37 7.84 8.61
N VAL A 225 -16.84 8.35 7.49
CA VAL A 225 -17.61 9.13 6.51
C VAL A 225 -18.73 8.29 5.89
N GLY A 226 -18.41 7.07 5.43
CA GLY A 226 -19.38 6.17 4.83
C GLY A 226 -20.48 5.74 5.81
N SER A 227 -20.12 5.41 7.04
CA SER A 227 -21.05 4.98 8.08
C SER A 227 -21.99 6.11 8.49
N LYS A 228 -21.46 7.34 8.63
CA LYS A 228 -22.26 8.51 8.98
C LYS A 228 -23.37 8.76 7.96
N ASP A 229 -23.04 8.76 6.66
CA ASP A 229 -24.03 8.98 5.60
C ASP A 229 -25.13 7.90 5.59
N ILE A 230 -24.74 6.63 5.81
CA ILE A 230 -25.68 5.51 5.92
C ILE A 230 -26.63 5.69 7.13
N PHE A 231 -26.10 6.05 8.30
CA PHE A 231 -26.90 6.25 9.51
C PHE A 231 -27.82 7.47 9.40
N ASP A 232 -27.37 8.55 8.75
CA ASP A 232 -28.19 9.72 8.47
C ASP A 232 -29.38 9.33 7.55
N ALA A 233 -29.13 8.53 6.51
CA ALA A 233 -30.17 8.00 5.63
C ALA A 233 -31.20 7.13 6.38
N PHE A 234 -30.76 6.28 7.31
CA PHE A 234 -31.66 5.49 8.15
C PHE A 234 -32.53 6.36 9.07
N SER A 235 -31.96 7.42 9.64
CA SER A 235 -32.67 8.37 10.49
C SER A 235 -33.77 9.12 9.71
N VAL A 236 -33.45 9.59 8.50
CA VAL A 236 -34.43 10.22 7.60
C VAL A 236 -35.55 9.25 7.22
N ARG A 237 -35.21 8.00 6.87
CA ARG A 237 -36.20 6.96 6.54
C ARG A 237 -37.14 6.67 7.71
N ALA A 238 -36.60 6.60 8.94
CA ALA A 238 -37.40 6.39 10.14
C ALA A 238 -38.39 7.55 10.38
N ALA A 239 -37.90 8.80 10.29
CA ALA A 239 -38.74 10.00 10.45
C ALA A 239 -39.87 10.06 9.40
N ALA A 240 -39.56 9.79 8.12
CA ALA A 240 -40.55 9.73 7.06
C ALA A 240 -41.62 8.65 7.30
N GLY A 241 -41.23 7.50 7.86
CA GLY A 241 -42.15 6.43 8.25
C GLY A 241 -43.12 6.85 9.36
N GLN A 242 -42.67 7.64 10.33
CA GLN A 242 -43.53 8.14 11.41
C GLN A 242 -44.54 9.17 10.92
N ILE A 243 -44.14 10.06 10.00
CA ILE A 243 -45.06 11.03 9.39
C ILE A 243 -46.18 10.31 8.64
N LYS A 244 -45.85 9.29 7.83
CA LYS A 244 -46.84 8.48 7.11
C LYS A 244 -47.83 7.76 8.03
N LYS A 245 -47.39 7.32 9.22
CA LYS A 245 -48.27 6.69 10.22
C LYS A 245 -49.22 7.69 10.87
N LYS A 246 -48.80 8.94 11.09
CA LYS A 246 -49.66 10.00 11.66
C LYS A 246 -50.70 10.56 10.68
N GLN A 247 -50.52 10.33 9.37
CA GLN A 247 -51.42 10.78 8.32
C GLN A 247 -52.46 9.73 7.90
N LYS A 248 -52.39 8.52 8.47
CA LYS A 248 -53.40 7.47 8.35
C LYS A 248 -54.25 7.43 9.61
#